data_AF-A0A9D6PJM4-F1
#
_entry.id   AF-A0A9D6PJM4-F1
#
_cell.length_a   1.000
_cell.length_b   1.000
_cell.length_c   1.000
_cell.angle_alpha   90.00
_cell.angle_beta   90.00
_cell.angle_gamma   90.00
#
_symmetry.space_group_name_H-M   'P 1'
#
loop_
_entity.id
_entity.type
_entity.pdbx_description
1 polymer ?
#
loop_
_entity_poly.entity_id
_entity_poly.type
_entity_poly.pdbx_seq_one_letter_code
_entity_poly.pdbx_strand_id
1 'polypeptide(L)' 'MGARVALIEVGKMGGACLNYGCVPSKAMLAAGHAAEAHRRSTRFGIGSDAPDIDAKGVFGHI' A
#
# COMPACT_ATOMS: atom_id res chain seq x y z
N MET A 1 13.20 -20.36 -24.99
CA MET A 1 12.48 -19.26 -25.65
C MET A 1 13.46 -18.10 -25.80
N GLY A 2 13.82 -17.71 -27.03
CA GLY A 2 14.88 -16.72 -27.31
C GLY A 2 14.52 -15.79 -28.47
N ALA A 3 13.24 -15.46 -28.60
CA ALA A 3 12.78 -14.53 -29.61
C ALA A 3 13.24 -13.10 -29.27
N ARG A 4 13.55 -12.31 -30.30
CA ARG A 4 13.70 -10.86 -30.14
C ARG A 4 12.30 -10.27 -29.93
N VAL A 5 12.10 -9.58 -28.82
CA VAL A 5 10.81 -9.00 -28.43
C VAL A 5 10.96 -7.50 -28.23
N ALA A 6 9.96 -6.76 -28.68
CA ALA A 6 9.77 -5.35 -28.33
C ALA A 6 8.46 -5.24 -27.52
N LEU A 7 8.50 -4.46 -26.43
CA LEU A 7 7.35 -4.16 -25.58
C LEU A 7 7.05 -2.66 -25.69
N ILE A 8 5.78 -2.32 -25.91
CA ILE A 8 5.32 -0.94 -26.08
C ILE A 8 4.24 -0.67 -25.03
N GLU A 9 4.36 0.44 -24.34
CA GLU A 9 3.42 0.92 -23.32
C GLU A 9 3.21 2.42 -23.52
N VAL A 10 1.97 2.90 -23.32
CA VAL A 10 1.62 4.32 -23.48
C VAL A 10 1.84 5.09 -22.18
N GLY A 11 1.76 4.42 -21.04
CA GLY A 11 1.91 5.00 -19.71
C GLY A 11 3.06 4.41 -18.91
N LYS A 12 2.77 4.12 -17.63
CA LYS A 12 3.73 3.48 -16.73
C LYS A 12 3.81 1.98 -17.03
N MET A 13 5.03 1.48 -17.13
CA MET A 13 5.30 0.05 -17.23
C MET A 13 4.66 -0.74 -16.08
N GLY A 14 4.30 -2.00 -16.33
CA GLY A 14 3.66 -2.89 -15.35
C GLY A 14 2.14 -2.81 -15.31
N GLY A 15 1.54 -1.93 -16.12
CA GLY A 15 0.10 -1.88 -16.37
C GLY A 15 -0.73 -1.51 -15.15
N ALA A 16 -2.05 -1.76 -15.23
CA ALA A 16 -2.99 -1.30 -14.23
C ALA A 16 -2.77 -1.94 -12.85
N CYS A 17 -2.50 -3.24 -12.77
CA CYS A 17 -2.37 -3.94 -11.49
C CYS A 17 -1.29 -3.32 -10.58
N LEU A 18 -0.13 -3.01 -11.18
CA LEU A 18 0.99 -2.38 -10.48
C LEU A 18 0.73 -0.92 -10.14
N ASN A 19 0.18 -0.15 -11.09
CA ASN A 19 0.18 1.31 -10.96
C ASN A 19 -1.12 1.88 -10.36
N TYR A 20 -2.25 1.19 -10.53
CA TYR A 20 -3.58 1.71 -10.20
C TYR A 20 -4.54 0.65 -9.63
N GLY A 21 -4.07 -0.58 -9.47
CA GLY A 21 -4.92 -1.74 -9.20
C GLY A 21 -4.59 -2.40 -7.87
N CYS A 22 -4.36 -3.72 -7.92
CA CYS A 22 -4.22 -4.52 -6.72
C CYS A 22 -3.03 -4.08 -5.85
N VAL A 23 -1.91 -3.66 -6.45
CA VAL A 23 -0.70 -3.30 -5.69
C VAL A 23 -0.93 -2.04 -4.84
N PRO A 24 -1.35 -0.88 -5.39
CA PRO A 24 -1.65 0.31 -4.58
C PRO A 24 -2.78 0.06 -3.59
N SER A 25 -3.81 -0.69 -4.00
CA SER A 25 -4.94 -1.01 -3.13
C SER A 25 -4.50 -1.84 -1.91
N LYS A 26 -3.60 -2.80 -2.08
CA LYS A 26 -3.09 -3.62 -0.98
C LYS A 26 -2.12 -2.87 -0.09
N ALA A 27 -1.30 -1.97 -0.64
CA ALA A 27 -0.45 -1.09 0.17
C ALA A 27 -1.30 -0.19 1.09
N MET A 28 -2.38 0.40 0.56
CA MET A 28 -3.32 1.20 1.36
C MET A 28 -4.03 0.36 2.44
N LEU A 29 -4.46 -0.86 2.12
CA LEU A 29 -5.04 -1.79 3.11
C LEU A 29 -4.04 -2.15 4.21
N ALA A 30 -2.75 -2.34 3.87
CA ALA A 30 -1.72 -2.61 4.86
C ALA A 30 -1.54 -1.44 5.85
N ALA A 31 -1.52 -0.20 5.36
CA ALA A 31 -1.50 0.98 6.23
C ALA A 31 -2.75 1.04 7.15
N GLY A 32 -3.93 0.73 6.61
CA GLY A 32 -5.18 0.64 7.40
C GLY A 32 -5.12 -0.44 8.49
N HIS A 33 -4.57 -1.61 8.18
CA HIS A 33 -4.38 -2.69 9.16
C HIS A 33 -3.40 -2.28 10.27
N ALA A 34 -2.33 -1.54 9.95
CA ALA A 34 -1.40 -1.05 10.95
C ALA A 34 -2.07 -0.06 11.92
N ALA A 35 -2.87 0.87 11.40
CA ALA A 35 -3.65 1.79 12.22
C ALA A 35 -4.66 1.07 13.12
N GLU A 36 -5.29 0.01 12.61
CA GLU A 36 -6.22 -0.81 13.40
C GLU A 36 -5.51 -1.62 14.49
N ALA A 37 -4.33 -2.17 14.19
CA ALA A 37 -3.52 -2.87 15.18
C ALA A 37 -3.13 -1.94 16.34
N HIS A 38 -2.81 -0.67 16.05
CA HIS A 38 -2.54 0.35 17.06
C HIS A 38 -3.77 0.61 17.95
N ARG A 39 -4.95 0.83 17.34
CA ARG A 39 -6.21 1.03 18.10
C ARG A 39 -6.54 -0.15 19.01
N ARG A 40 -6.22 -1.38 18.59
CA ARG A 40 -6.50 -2.60 19.34
C ARG A 40 -5.40 -3.00 20.32
N SER A 41 -4.33 -2.23 20.50
CA SER A 41 -3.21 -2.60 21.39
C SER A 41 -3.59 -2.64 22.87
N THR A 42 -4.64 -1.93 23.28
CA THR A 42 -5.15 -1.87 24.66
C THR A 42 -5.50 -3.24 25.23
N ARG A 43 -5.91 -4.20 24.38
CA ARG A 43 -6.18 -5.59 24.79
C ARG A 43 -4.94 -6.32 25.34
N PHE A 44 -3.75 -5.80 25.05
CA PHE A 44 -2.47 -6.32 25.53
C PHE A 44 -1.92 -5.50 26.71
N GLY A 45 -2.72 -4.61 27.30
CA GLY A 45 -2.27 -3.72 28.38
C GLY A 45 -1.40 -2.55 27.91
N ILE A 46 -1.29 -2.32 26.59
CA ILE A 46 -0.55 -1.20 26.00
C ILE A 46 -1.54 -0.06 25.75
N GLY A 47 -1.41 1.03 26.48
CA GLY A 47 -2.18 2.25 26.22
C GLY A 47 -1.98 2.71 24.78
N SER A 48 -3.07 3.02 24.08
CA SER A 48 -3.02 3.68 22.77
C SER A 48 -4.04 4.79 22.69
N ASP A 49 -3.57 5.94 22.24
CA ASP A 49 -4.43 7.02 21.79
C ASP A 49 -4.88 6.75 20.35
N ALA A 50 -5.72 7.63 19.80
CA ALA A 50 -6.05 7.55 18.38
C ALA A 50 -4.76 7.72 17.54
N PRO A 51 -4.52 6.85 16.54
CA PRO A 51 -3.33 6.97 15.70
C PRO A 51 -3.39 8.27 14.90
N ASP A 52 -2.30 9.04 14.93
CA ASP A 52 -2.13 10.20 14.04
C ASP A 52 -1.80 9.69 12.62
N ILE A 53 -2.63 10.06 11.66
CA ILE A 53 -2.53 9.56 10.29
C ILE A 53 -1.93 10.64 9.39
N ASP A 54 -0.63 10.52 9.11
CA ASP A 54 0.00 11.31 8.05
C ASP A 54 -0.38 10.75 6.67
N ALA A 55 -1.36 11.41 6.04
CA ALA A 55 -1.78 11.05 4.69
C ALA A 55 -0.62 11.07 3.68
N LYS A 56 0.32 12.01 3.78
CA LYS A 56 1.45 12.09 2.84
C LYS A 56 2.39 10.90 3.00
N GLY A 57 2.70 10.52 4.24
CA GLY A 57 3.46 9.32 4.54
C GLY A 57 2.78 8.04 4.04
N VAL A 58 1.46 7.92 4.20
CA VAL A 58 0.70 6.78 3.66
C VAL A 58 0.75 6.75 2.14
N PHE A 59 0.54 7.88 1.46
CA PHE A 59 0.64 7.93 -0.01
C PHE A 59 2.07 7.75 -0.53
N GLY A 60 3.10 8.11 0.24
CA GLY A 60 4.50 7.86 -0.11
C GLY A 60 4.93 6.41 0.07
N HIS A 61 4.19 5.60 0.84
CA HIS A 61 4.38 4.16 0.98
C HIS A 61 3.77 3.35 -0.18
N ILE A 62 2.92 3.98 -0.99
CA ILE A 62 2.22 3.40 -2.15
C ILE A 62 3.03 3.63 -3.42
#